data_AF-A0A239ECI3-F1
#
_entry.id   AF-A0A239ECI3-F1
#
_cell.length_a   1.000
_cell.length_b   1.000
_cell.length_c   1.000
_cell.angle_alpha   90.00
_cell.angle_beta   90.00
_cell.angle_gamma   90.00
#
_symmetry.space_group_name_H-M   'P 1'
#
loop_
_entity.id
_entity.type
_entity.pdbx_description
1 polymer ?
#
loop_
_entity_poly.entity_id
_entity_poly.type
_entity_poly.pdbx_seq_one_letter_code
_entity_poly.pdbx_strand_id
1 'polypeptide(L)'
;MSPSPDRRPPAARGLSRRHLLQGAVVLGAGAGLGALGGTAPAALGAPALLRSRPEARWGVQSGDVRARSAVVWSKADRPARMLVEVAATEDFRRPRGHWSVDVGPDTDHTGQVRLEGLPAGTELFYRVRFDDGGRLGEALVGRLRTAPRDRRDVSFAWSGDVAGQG
;
A
#
# COMPACT_ATOMS: atom_id res chain seq x y z
N MET A 1 46.54 27.85 38.73
CA MET A 1 45.97 28.52 39.91
C MET A 1 44.61 29.07 39.52
N SER A 2 43.56 28.35 39.94
CA SER A 2 42.13 28.66 40.06
C SER A 2 41.29 29.27 38.91
N PRO A 3 39.98 28.93 38.90
CA PRO A 3 39.16 28.75 37.69
C PRO A 3 37.97 29.72 37.60
N SER A 4 37.16 29.64 36.55
CA SER A 4 35.80 30.20 36.52
C SER A 4 34.93 29.56 35.43
N PRO A 5 33.58 29.58 35.58
CA PRO A 5 32.81 28.34 35.55
C PRO A 5 31.75 28.24 34.44
N ASP A 6 31.30 26.99 34.32
CA ASP A 6 30.10 26.39 33.73
C ASP A 6 28.89 27.30 33.42
N ARG A 7 28.29 27.08 32.24
CA ARG A 7 26.85 27.28 31.99
C ARG A 7 26.31 26.23 31.01
N ARG A 8 25.81 25.12 31.56
CA ARG A 8 24.83 24.25 30.89
C ARG A 8 23.47 24.97 30.79
N PRO A 9 22.78 24.92 29.64
CA PRO A 9 21.39 25.35 29.56
C PRO A 9 20.44 24.33 30.22
N PRO A 10 19.31 24.79 30.79
CA PRO A 10 18.37 23.96 31.53
C PRO A 10 17.50 23.07 30.62
N ALA A 11 17.16 21.88 31.11
CA ALA A 11 16.11 21.03 30.57
C ALA A 11 14.73 21.66 30.80
N ALA A 12 13.97 21.88 29.73
CA ALA A 12 12.58 22.31 29.82
C ALA A 12 11.66 21.12 30.07
N ARG A 13 11.00 21.11 31.25
CA ARG A 13 9.83 20.29 31.54
C ARG A 13 8.57 21.01 31.07
N GLY A 14 7.67 20.31 30.41
CA GLY A 14 6.30 20.78 30.16
C GLY A 14 5.57 19.97 29.10
N LEU A 15 4.91 18.88 29.50
CA LEU A 15 3.85 18.27 28.71
C LEU A 15 2.71 19.27 28.53
N SER A 16 2.19 19.46 27.32
CA SER A 16 0.75 19.67 27.15
C SER A 16 0.27 19.25 25.77
N ARG A 17 -0.27 18.03 25.70
CA ARG A 17 -1.21 17.56 24.68
C ARG A 17 -2.55 18.29 24.87
N ARG A 18 -2.59 19.62 24.82
CA ARG A 18 -3.82 20.39 25.08
C ARG A 18 -3.78 21.86 24.66
N HIS A 19 -2.95 22.24 23.69
CA HIS A 19 -3.12 23.51 22.99
C HIS A 19 -3.84 23.22 21.66
N LEU A 20 -5.16 23.13 21.72
CA LEU A 20 -6.10 24.26 21.60
C LEU A 20 -6.60 24.30 20.16
N LEU A 21 -7.50 23.36 19.89
CA LEU A 21 -8.63 23.59 18.99
C LEU A 21 -9.37 24.83 19.52
N GLN A 22 -8.98 26.00 19.07
CA GLN A 22 -9.73 27.24 19.22
C GLN A 22 -10.13 27.74 17.84
N GLY A 23 -11.04 27.02 17.21
CA GLY A 23 -11.89 27.59 16.16
C GLY A 23 -13.14 28.14 16.85
N ALA A 24 -13.12 29.41 17.24
CA ALA A 24 -14.29 30.10 17.77
C ALA A 24 -15.24 30.40 16.60
N VAL A 25 -16.43 29.79 16.62
CA VAL A 25 -17.56 30.17 15.78
C VAL A 25 -18.18 31.43 16.39
N VAL A 26 -18.14 32.54 15.66
CA VAL A 26 -18.87 33.75 16.04
C VAL A 26 -20.35 33.51 15.74
N LEU A 27 -21.14 33.23 16.78
CA LEU A 27 -22.60 33.33 16.74
C LEU A 27 -22.96 34.80 16.89
N GLY A 28 -23.38 35.42 15.79
CA GLY A 28 -23.95 36.77 15.80
C GLY A 28 -25.20 36.82 16.68
N ALA A 29 -25.18 37.70 17.67
CA ALA A 29 -26.33 38.00 18.51
C ALA A 29 -27.32 38.88 17.72
N GLY A 30 -28.43 38.29 17.29
CA GLY A 30 -29.62 39.01 16.84
C GLY A 30 -30.76 38.71 17.79
N ALA A 31 -31.15 39.68 18.61
CA ALA A 31 -32.34 39.60 19.45
C ALA A 31 -33.59 39.76 18.57
N GLY A 32 -34.46 38.74 18.56
CA GLY A 32 -35.75 38.77 17.89
C GLY A 32 -36.64 37.64 18.39
N LEU A 33 -37.68 37.99 19.15
CA LEU A 33 -38.76 37.10 19.56
C LEU A 33 -39.58 36.69 18.33
N GLY A 34 -39.57 35.39 18.00
CA GLY A 34 -40.39 34.82 16.93
C GLY A 34 -40.51 33.31 17.12
N ALA A 35 -41.64 32.89 17.68
CA ALA A 35 -42.02 31.48 17.76
C ALA A 35 -42.45 30.95 16.38
N LEU A 36 -42.32 29.62 16.23
CA LEU A 36 -42.86 28.75 15.17
C LEU A 36 -41.99 28.58 13.90
N GLY A 37 -41.41 27.38 13.77
CA GLY A 37 -40.96 26.82 12.48
C GLY A 37 -39.52 27.13 12.09
N GLY A 38 -38.55 26.37 12.60
CA GLY A 38 -37.17 26.42 12.14
C GLY A 38 -36.61 25.01 12.00
N THR A 39 -36.51 24.52 10.78
CA THR A 39 -35.80 23.29 10.44
C THR A 39 -34.40 23.34 11.02
N ALA A 40 -34.04 22.35 11.85
CA ALA A 40 -32.67 22.18 12.30
C ALA A 40 -31.75 22.16 11.07
N PRO A 41 -30.63 22.92 11.06
CA PRO A 41 -29.67 22.80 9.98
C PRO A 41 -29.15 21.36 10.05
N ALA A 42 -29.47 20.57 9.03
CA ALA A 42 -28.85 19.28 8.82
C ALA A 42 -27.35 19.50 8.95
N ALA A 43 -26.71 18.76 9.87
CA ALA A 43 -25.27 18.75 9.99
C ALA A 43 -24.71 18.42 8.60
N LEU A 44 -24.25 19.45 7.89
CA LEU A 44 -23.59 19.31 6.61
C LEU A 44 -22.40 18.39 6.86
N GLY A 45 -22.50 17.18 6.31
CA GLY A 45 -21.49 16.15 6.48
C GLY A 45 -20.13 16.77 6.19
N ALA A 46 -19.21 16.63 7.14
CA ALA A 46 -17.81 16.96 6.91
C ALA A 46 -17.42 16.34 5.55
N PRO A 47 -16.74 17.09 4.67
CA PRO A 47 -16.34 16.55 3.38
C PRO A 47 -15.57 15.27 3.67
N ALA A 48 -16.13 14.13 3.23
CA ALA A 48 -15.43 12.87 3.29
C ALA A 48 -14.14 13.10 2.52
N LEU A 49 -13.02 13.28 3.23
CA LEU A 49 -11.70 13.36 2.63
C LEU A 49 -11.63 12.15 1.72
N LEU A 50 -11.63 12.38 0.41
CA LEU A 50 -11.44 11.35 -0.59
C LEU A 50 -10.08 10.73 -0.29
N ARG A 51 -10.06 9.66 0.52
CA ARG A 51 -8.82 9.08 1.08
C ARG A 51 -7.95 8.38 0.03
N SER A 52 -7.65 8.95 -1.14
CA SER A 52 -6.87 8.37 -2.26
C SER A 52 -6.92 6.83 -2.43
N ARG A 53 -6.01 6.18 -3.13
CA ARG A 53 -5.89 4.70 -3.15
C ARG A 53 -4.40 4.38 -3.11
N PRO A 54 -3.98 3.19 -2.65
CA PRO A 54 -2.57 2.82 -2.73
C PRO A 54 -2.09 2.82 -4.18
N GLU A 55 -0.88 3.33 -4.40
CA GLU A 55 -0.24 3.35 -5.72
C GLU A 55 1.00 2.45 -5.73
N ALA A 56 1.16 1.68 -6.81
CA ALA A 56 2.30 0.78 -7.00
C ALA A 56 3.22 1.31 -8.11
N ARG A 57 3.99 2.35 -7.77
CA ARG A 57 4.80 3.12 -8.74
C ARG A 57 6.01 2.35 -9.28
N TRP A 58 6.42 1.28 -8.61
CA TRP A 58 7.62 0.50 -8.93
C TRP A 58 7.34 -0.75 -9.78
N GLY A 59 6.12 -0.87 -10.31
CA GLY A 59 5.73 -2.01 -11.13
C GLY A 59 5.61 -3.31 -10.33
N VAL A 60 5.68 -4.42 -11.04
CA VAL A 60 5.54 -5.75 -10.49
C VAL A 60 6.55 -6.69 -11.10
N GLN A 61 7.07 -7.61 -10.30
CA GLN A 61 8.08 -8.55 -10.73
C GLN A 61 7.77 -9.97 -10.27
N SER A 62 8.39 -10.93 -10.94
CA SER A 62 8.33 -12.35 -10.58
C SER A 62 9.68 -13.03 -10.73
N GLY A 63 9.89 -14.10 -9.97
CA GLY A 63 11.18 -14.77 -9.83
C GLY A 63 11.07 -16.08 -9.05
N ASP A 64 12.21 -16.74 -8.81
CA ASP A 64 12.29 -18.07 -8.19
C ASP A 64 11.27 -19.07 -8.78
N VAL A 65 11.07 -18.99 -10.10
CA VAL A 65 10.04 -19.75 -10.80
C VAL A 65 10.46 -21.21 -10.90
N ARG A 66 9.67 -22.08 -10.26
CA ARG A 66 9.81 -23.54 -10.28
C ARG A 66 8.68 -24.16 -11.10
N ALA A 67 8.63 -25.49 -11.12
CA ALA A 67 7.58 -26.22 -11.83
C ALA A 67 6.18 -26.03 -11.22
N ARG A 68 6.08 -25.69 -9.93
CA ARG A 68 4.79 -25.54 -9.23
C ARG A 68 4.70 -24.32 -8.32
N SER A 69 5.71 -23.47 -8.34
CA SER A 69 5.75 -22.28 -7.50
C SER A 69 6.50 -21.15 -8.18
N ALA A 70 6.24 -19.94 -7.71
CA ALA A 70 6.95 -18.74 -8.12
C ALA A 70 6.85 -17.71 -6.99
N VAL A 71 7.72 -16.71 -7.00
CA VAL A 71 7.62 -15.55 -6.11
C VAL A 71 7.18 -14.36 -6.94
N VAL A 72 6.23 -13.59 -6.42
CA VAL A 72 5.78 -12.30 -6.98
C VAL A 72 6.02 -11.21 -5.94
N TRP A 73 6.53 -10.07 -6.37
CA TRP A 73 6.71 -8.91 -5.50
C TRP A 73 6.35 -7.59 -6.18
N SER A 74 5.96 -6.63 -5.36
CA SER A 74 5.68 -5.24 -5.74
C SER A 74 5.77 -4.36 -4.50
N LYS A 75 5.78 -3.05 -4.69
CA LYS A 75 5.87 -2.05 -3.63
C LYS A 75 4.73 -1.03 -3.74
N ALA A 76 4.13 -0.70 -2.61
CA ALA A 76 3.13 0.37 -2.50
C ALA A 76 3.73 1.68 -1.98
N ASP A 77 3.03 2.79 -2.20
CA ASP A 77 3.39 4.12 -1.67
C ASP A 77 3.06 4.31 -0.18
N ARG A 78 2.37 3.34 0.45
CA ARG A 78 1.84 3.41 1.82
C ARG A 78 1.55 2.01 2.39
N PRO A 79 1.24 1.88 3.69
CA PRO A 79 0.72 0.64 4.24
C PRO A 79 -0.54 0.18 3.52
N ALA A 80 -0.58 -1.09 3.12
CA ALA A 80 -1.70 -1.67 2.38
C ALA A 80 -1.64 -3.21 2.46
N ARG A 81 -2.68 -3.89 2.00
CA ARG A 81 -2.67 -5.32 1.74
C ARG A 81 -2.38 -5.58 0.26
N MET A 82 -1.25 -6.21 -0.04
CA MET A 82 -0.97 -6.73 -1.38
C MET A 82 -1.86 -7.93 -1.64
N LEU A 83 -2.58 -7.92 -2.76
CA LEU A 83 -3.43 -9.00 -3.26
C LEU A 83 -2.83 -9.50 -4.57
N VAL A 84 -2.66 -10.81 -4.69
CA VAL A 84 -2.13 -11.45 -5.90
C VAL A 84 -3.14 -12.47 -6.41
N GLU A 85 -3.46 -12.40 -7.69
CA GLU A 85 -4.26 -13.39 -8.40
C GLU A 85 -3.46 -13.95 -9.56
N VAL A 86 -3.66 -15.23 -9.88
CA VAL A 86 -3.03 -15.89 -11.03
C VAL A 86 -4.09 -16.48 -11.93
N ALA A 87 -3.96 -16.34 -13.24
CA ALA A 87 -4.87 -16.88 -14.24
C ALA A 87 -4.11 -17.44 -15.45
N ALA A 88 -4.80 -18.28 -16.23
CA ALA A 88 -4.27 -18.75 -17.53
C ALA A 88 -4.45 -17.70 -18.64
N THR A 89 -5.30 -16.70 -18.43
CA THR A 89 -5.63 -15.63 -19.38
C THR A 89 -5.49 -14.27 -18.70
N GLU A 90 -5.15 -13.25 -19.49
CA GLU A 90 -4.92 -11.88 -19.01
C GLU A 90 -6.20 -11.18 -18.51
N ASP A 91 -7.38 -11.71 -18.83
CA ASP A 91 -8.67 -11.14 -18.38
C ASP A 91 -9.01 -11.45 -16.92
N PHE A 92 -8.29 -12.40 -16.29
CA PHE A 92 -8.53 -12.88 -14.92
C PHE A 92 -9.99 -13.26 -14.63
N ARG A 93 -10.76 -13.72 -15.64
CA ARG A 93 -12.16 -14.15 -15.43
C ARG A 93 -12.28 -15.42 -14.59
N ARG A 94 -11.24 -16.26 -14.61
CA ARG A 94 -11.16 -17.52 -13.85
C ARG A 94 -9.80 -17.63 -13.17
N PRO A 95 -9.56 -16.88 -12.08
CA PRO A 95 -8.33 -17.00 -11.32
C PRO A 95 -8.16 -18.42 -10.77
N ARG A 96 -6.94 -18.94 -10.84
CA ARG A 96 -6.53 -20.25 -10.31
C ARG A 96 -6.19 -20.20 -8.82
N GLY A 97 -5.88 -19.02 -8.30
CA GLY A 97 -5.51 -18.83 -6.91
C GLY A 97 -5.48 -17.36 -6.53
N HIS A 98 -5.60 -17.12 -5.23
CA HIS A 98 -5.52 -15.82 -4.59
C HIS A 98 -4.55 -15.91 -3.41
N TRP A 99 -3.73 -14.89 -3.24
CA TRP A 99 -2.79 -14.78 -2.13
C TRP A 99 -2.78 -13.34 -1.65
N SER A 100 -2.36 -13.13 -0.40
CA SER A 100 -2.21 -11.78 0.14
C SER A 100 -1.12 -11.69 1.19
N VAL A 101 -0.57 -10.49 1.34
CA VAL A 101 0.38 -10.14 2.41
C VAL A 101 0.18 -8.67 2.78
N ASP A 102 0.23 -8.36 4.07
CA ASP A 102 0.20 -6.98 4.54
C ASP A 102 1.60 -6.35 4.39
N VAL A 103 1.65 -5.10 3.93
CA VAL A 103 2.89 -4.35 3.73
C VAL A 103 2.87 -3.07 4.57
N GLY A 104 4.03 -2.68 5.09
CA GLY A 104 4.14 -1.60 6.06
C GLY A 104 5.54 -1.01 6.10
N PRO A 105 5.79 -0.04 7.00
CA PRO A 105 7.12 0.57 7.13
C PRO A 105 8.23 -0.44 7.45
N ASP A 106 7.89 -1.53 8.14
CA ASP A 106 8.75 -2.67 8.48
C ASP A 106 9.20 -3.48 7.25
N THR A 107 8.41 -3.47 6.18
CA THR A 107 8.75 -4.11 4.90
C THR A 107 9.15 -3.11 3.82
N ASP A 108 9.37 -1.83 4.18
CA ASP A 108 9.52 -0.72 3.23
C ASP A 108 8.42 -0.75 2.15
N HIS A 109 7.18 -1.02 2.60
CA HIS A 109 5.97 -1.16 1.79
C HIS A 109 6.06 -2.19 0.65
N THR A 110 7.02 -3.11 0.73
CA THR A 110 7.24 -4.16 -0.25
C THR A 110 6.52 -5.43 0.19
N GLY A 111 5.71 -5.98 -0.71
CA GLY A 111 5.06 -7.26 -0.54
C GLY A 111 5.76 -8.31 -1.38
N GLN A 112 6.08 -9.44 -0.78
CA GLN A 112 6.60 -10.61 -1.46
C GLN A 112 5.74 -11.81 -1.12
N VAL A 113 5.22 -12.48 -2.15
CA VAL A 113 4.29 -13.59 -2.00
C VAL A 113 4.81 -14.81 -2.75
N ARG A 114 4.86 -15.95 -2.07
CA ARG A 114 5.11 -17.24 -2.72
C ARG A 114 3.80 -17.84 -3.21
N LEU A 115 3.72 -18.03 -4.51
CA LEU A 115 2.65 -18.72 -5.20
C LEU A 115 2.96 -20.21 -5.18
N GLU A 116 2.00 -21.03 -4.75
CA GLU A 116 2.14 -22.49 -4.67
C GLU A 116 1.03 -23.17 -5.49
N GLY A 117 1.27 -24.42 -5.90
CA GLY A 117 0.27 -25.21 -6.62
C GLY A 117 0.06 -24.82 -8.09
N LEU A 118 1.02 -24.11 -8.70
CA LEU A 118 0.94 -23.72 -10.10
C LEU A 118 1.05 -24.93 -11.05
N PRO A 119 0.40 -24.89 -12.24
CA PRO A 119 0.62 -25.89 -13.27
C PRO A 119 2.03 -25.78 -13.85
N ALA A 120 2.68 -26.91 -14.13
CA ALA A 120 4.04 -26.96 -14.68
C ALA A 120 4.08 -26.64 -16.18
N GLY A 121 5.20 -26.12 -16.68
CA GLY A 121 5.42 -25.85 -18.10
C GLY A 121 4.41 -24.90 -18.74
N THR A 122 3.75 -24.05 -17.95
CA THR A 122 2.58 -23.26 -18.35
C THR A 122 2.89 -21.77 -18.24
N GLU A 123 2.51 -21.02 -19.26
CA GLU A 123 2.49 -19.56 -19.20
C GLU A 123 1.26 -19.08 -18.42
N LEU A 124 1.49 -18.19 -17.48
CA LEU A 124 0.49 -17.69 -16.55
C LEU A 124 0.59 -16.17 -16.47
N PHE A 125 -0.58 -15.54 -16.32
CA PHE A 125 -0.71 -14.13 -15.99
C PHE A 125 -0.93 -14.02 -14.49
N TYR A 126 -0.30 -13.02 -13.87
CA TYR A 126 -0.58 -12.66 -12.49
C TYR A 126 -0.96 -11.18 -12.40
N ARG A 127 -1.84 -10.86 -11.46
CA ARG A 127 -2.28 -9.50 -11.18
C ARG A 127 -2.03 -9.16 -9.74
N VAL A 128 -1.42 -8.01 -9.51
CA VAL A 128 -1.19 -7.44 -8.19
C VAL A 128 -2.04 -6.19 -8.01
N ARG A 129 -2.69 -6.09 -6.86
CA ARG A 129 -3.43 -4.90 -6.41
C ARG A 129 -3.11 -4.64 -4.94
N PHE A 130 -3.22 -3.40 -4.50
CA PHE A 130 -3.05 -3.03 -3.11
C PHE A 130 -4.36 -2.49 -2.54
N ASP A 131 -4.80 -3.00 -1.40
CA ASP A 131 -6.01 -2.57 -0.71
C ASP A 131 -5.68 -1.82 0.57
N ASP A 132 -6.28 -0.65 0.78
CA ASP A 132 -6.23 0.09 2.04
C ASP A 132 -7.66 0.25 2.58
N GLY A 133 -8.09 -0.72 3.38
CA GLY A 133 -9.41 -0.72 4.02
C GLY A 133 -10.57 -0.68 3.03
N GLY A 134 -10.51 -1.48 1.96
CA GLY A 134 -11.51 -1.53 0.89
C GLY A 134 -11.27 -0.54 -0.26
N ARG A 135 -10.20 0.25 -0.19
CA ARG A 135 -9.79 1.19 -1.24
C ARG A 135 -8.77 0.51 -2.14
N LEU A 136 -9.27 -0.18 -3.16
CA LEU A 136 -8.44 -0.95 -4.06
C LEU A 136 -7.70 -0.06 -5.07
N GLY A 137 -6.38 -0.20 -5.11
CA GLY A 137 -5.47 0.40 -6.07
C GLY A 137 -5.65 -0.16 -7.49
N GLU A 138 -4.89 0.43 -8.42
CA GLU A 138 -4.83 -0.07 -9.80
C GLU A 138 -4.22 -1.48 -9.87
N ALA A 139 -4.64 -2.23 -10.88
CA ALA A 139 -4.11 -3.54 -11.18
C ALA A 139 -2.82 -3.46 -11.99
N LEU A 140 -1.74 -4.02 -11.47
CA LEU A 140 -0.53 -4.30 -12.23
C LEU A 140 -0.55 -5.75 -12.72
N VAL A 141 -0.29 -5.97 -13.99
CA VAL A 141 -0.27 -7.30 -14.60
C VAL A 141 1.15 -7.66 -15.01
N GLY A 142 1.57 -8.87 -14.69
CA GLY A 142 2.78 -9.47 -15.21
C GLY A 142 2.53 -10.88 -15.72
N ARG A 143 3.56 -11.49 -16.31
CA ARG A 143 3.51 -12.87 -16.80
C ARG A 143 4.72 -13.65 -16.32
N LEU A 144 4.54 -14.95 -16.17
CA LEU A 144 5.62 -15.90 -15.90
C LEU A 144 5.35 -17.21 -16.63
N ARG A 145 6.39 -18.01 -16.83
CA ARG A 145 6.27 -19.39 -17.31
C ARG A 145 6.90 -20.34 -16.31
N THR A 146 6.10 -21.25 -15.77
CA THR A 146 6.60 -22.28 -14.85
C THR A 146 7.52 -23.26 -15.55
N ALA A 147 8.50 -23.78 -14.83
CA ALA A 147 9.42 -24.76 -15.38
C ALA A 147 8.66 -26.04 -15.83
N PRO A 148 9.04 -26.64 -16.98
CA PRO A 148 8.51 -27.94 -17.39
C PRO A 148 8.99 -29.06 -16.47
N ARG A 149 8.31 -30.22 -16.50
CA ARG A 149 8.73 -31.43 -15.75
C ARG A 149 9.46 -32.45 -16.62
N ASP A 150 9.19 -32.41 -17.90
CA ASP A 150 9.84 -33.16 -18.96
C ASP A 150 11.11 -32.45 -19.43
N ARG A 151 12.04 -33.25 -19.98
CA ARG A 151 13.25 -32.73 -20.62
C ARG A 151 12.87 -32.11 -21.96
N ARG A 152 13.24 -30.85 -22.13
CA ARG A 152 13.07 -30.08 -23.37
C ARG A 152 14.11 -28.97 -23.41
N ASP A 153 14.32 -28.40 -24.58
CA ASP A 153 15.19 -27.26 -24.75
C ASP A 153 14.63 -26.04 -24.01
N VAL A 154 15.54 -25.26 -23.42
CA VAL A 154 15.23 -24.01 -22.73
C VAL A 154 16.11 -22.89 -23.26
N SER A 155 15.56 -21.69 -23.31
CA SER A 155 16.28 -20.49 -23.68
C SER A 155 16.11 -19.46 -22.58
N PHE A 156 17.22 -18.85 -22.16
CA PHE A 156 17.22 -17.81 -21.16
C PHE A 156 18.24 -16.75 -21.57
N ALA A 157 17.95 -15.50 -21.21
CA ALA A 157 18.90 -14.41 -21.28
C ALA A 157 19.55 -14.23 -19.91
N TRP A 158 20.82 -13.83 -19.90
CA TRP A 158 21.55 -13.51 -18.68
C TRP A 158 22.23 -12.15 -18.84
N SER A 159 22.17 -11.33 -17.78
CA SER A 159 22.83 -10.03 -17.70
C SER A 159 23.56 -9.91 -16.35
N GLY A 160 24.58 -9.04 -16.30
CA GLY A 160 25.36 -8.73 -15.11
C GLY A 160 25.84 -7.28 -15.13
N ASP A 161 26.28 -6.77 -13.98
CA ASP A 161 26.68 -5.36 -13.76
C ASP A 161 25.60 -4.34 -14.16
N VAL A 162 24.37 -4.57 -13.68
CA VAL A 162 23.32 -3.54 -13.70
C VAL A 162 23.58 -2.66 -12.49
N ALA A 163 24.18 -1.49 -12.69
CA ALA A 163 24.70 -0.58 -11.66
C ALA A 163 23.67 -0.10 -10.60
N GLY A 164 23.10 -1.00 -9.79
CA GLY A 164 22.21 -0.71 -8.65
C GLY A 164 20.74 -0.41 -8.99
N GLN A 165 20.29 -0.64 -10.22
CA GLN A 165 18.96 -0.23 -10.71
C GLN A 165 17.94 -1.38 -10.82
N GLY A 166 18.28 -2.57 -10.30
CA GLY A 166 17.47 -3.79 -10.40
C GLY A 166 16.35 -3.88 -9.38
#